data_AF-A0AAD4T3R0-F1
#
_entry.id   AF-A0AAD4T3R0-F1
#
_cell.length_a   1.000
_cell.length_b   1.000
_cell.length_c   1.000
_cell.angle_alpha   90.00
_cell.angle_beta   90.00
_cell.angle_gamma   90.00
#
_symmetry.space_group_name_H-M   'P 1'
#
loop_
_entity.id
_entity.type
_entity.pdbx_description
1 polymer ?
#
loop_
_entity_poly.entity_id
_entity_poly.type
_entity_poly.pdbx_seq_one_letter_code
_entity_poly.pdbx_strand_id
1 'polypeptide(L)'
;MTVDFGHIPNFPKNMSLTFTVTEGNLKDDYTSFANTRTTTPAHSEENYNCLVKWSAQYQKANEDVPDPTYFMKILEDFTKELDTNLLKEYLKRWIIYQDNLYIER
;
A
#
# COMPACT_ATOMS: atom_id res chain seq x y z
N MET A 1 -2.00 -12.71 12.79
CA MET A 1 -2.88 -12.20 11.73
C MET A 1 -2.30 -12.68 10.41
N THR A 2 -2.88 -13.71 9.82
CA THR A 2 -2.44 -14.26 8.53
C THR A 2 -3.26 -13.57 7.46
N VAL A 3 -2.64 -12.72 6.63
CA VAL A 3 -3.31 -12.12 5.48
C VAL A 3 -3.13 -13.10 4.32
N ASP A 4 -4.20 -13.81 3.96
CA ASP A 4 -4.21 -14.63 2.75
C ASP A 4 -4.33 -13.73 1.52
N PHE A 5 -3.25 -13.61 0.78
CA PHE A 5 -3.26 -13.00 -0.55
C PHE A 5 -3.74 -14.06 -1.53
N GLY A 6 -5.05 -14.38 -1.49
CA GLY A 6 -5.66 -15.31 -2.44
C GLY A 6 -5.22 -14.97 -3.87
N HIS A 7 -5.05 -16.01 -4.70
CA HIS A 7 -4.55 -15.91 -6.08
C HIS A 7 -5.13 -14.68 -6.80
N ILE A 8 -4.30 -13.66 -7.08
CA ILE A 8 -4.70 -12.42 -7.75
C ILE A 8 -4.61 -12.67 -9.27
N PRO A 9 -5.73 -13.02 -9.95
CA PRO A 9 -5.71 -13.34 -11.34
C PRO A 9 -5.88 -12.01 -12.09
N ASN A 10 -4.78 -11.51 -12.64
CA ASN A 10 -4.68 -10.24 -13.37
C ASN A 10 -4.49 -9.00 -12.49
N PHE A 11 -3.33 -8.36 -12.58
CA PHE A 11 -3.18 -6.96 -12.21
C PHE A 11 -3.99 -6.12 -13.22
N PRO A 12 -5.06 -5.42 -12.80
CA PRO A 12 -5.85 -4.61 -13.73
C PRO A 12 -5.02 -3.43 -14.27
N LYS A 13 -5.44 -2.92 -15.45
CA LYS A 13 -4.87 -1.76 -16.16
C LYS A 13 -4.74 -0.49 -15.29
N ASN A 14 -5.45 -0.46 -14.17
CA ASN A 14 -5.41 0.55 -13.14
C ASN A 14 -4.70 -0.13 -11.97
N MET A 15 -3.55 0.38 -11.50
CA MET A 15 -2.79 -0.20 -10.38
C MET A 15 -3.56 -0.06 -9.06
N SER A 16 -4.67 -0.79 -8.97
CA SER A 16 -5.69 -0.70 -7.93
C SER A 16 -5.88 -2.06 -7.30
N LEU A 17 -5.91 -2.10 -5.98
CA LEU A 17 -6.08 -3.31 -5.19
C LEU A 17 -7.08 -3.04 -4.08
N THR A 18 -8.12 -3.86 -4.00
CA THR A 18 -9.13 -3.79 -2.94
C THR A 18 -8.95 -4.97 -2.00
N PHE A 19 -8.93 -4.67 -0.70
CA PHE A 19 -8.90 -5.64 0.39
C PHE A 19 -10.25 -5.59 1.09
N THR A 20 -10.86 -6.75 1.28
CA THR A 20 -12.12 -6.87 2.03
C THR A 20 -11.81 -7.56 3.35
N VAL A 21 -12.26 -6.96 4.45
CA VAL A 21 -12.10 -7.56 5.78
C VAL A 21 -13.24 -8.53 6.02
N THR A 22 -12.90 -9.81 6.14
CA THR A 22 -13.87 -10.88 6.36
C THR A 22 -14.07 -11.17 7.85
N GLU A 23 -13.00 -11.07 8.66
CA GLU A 23 -12.97 -11.46 10.07
C GLU A 23 -12.03 -10.56 10.91
N GLY A 24 -12.10 -10.70 12.25
CA GLY A 24 -11.24 -10.00 13.23
C GLY A 24 -11.87 -8.74 13.81
N ASN A 25 -11.15 -8.07 14.72
CA ASN A 25 -11.67 -6.97 15.55
C ASN A 25 -12.24 -5.78 14.77
N LEU A 26 -11.80 -5.56 13.52
CA LEU A 26 -12.38 -4.50 12.67
C LEU A 26 -13.87 -4.75 12.38
N LYS A 27 -14.32 -6.02 12.43
CA LYS A 27 -15.71 -6.41 12.21
C LYS A 27 -16.61 -6.14 13.42
N ASP A 28 -16.05 -5.92 14.59
CA ASP A 28 -16.79 -5.56 15.80
C ASP A 28 -17.35 -4.13 15.65
N ASP A 29 -16.54 -3.23 15.08
CA ASP A 29 -16.91 -1.83 14.83
C ASP A 29 -17.58 -1.63 13.46
N TYR A 30 -17.21 -2.42 12.45
CA TYR A 30 -17.70 -2.27 11.08
C TYR A 30 -18.28 -3.57 10.51
N THR A 31 -19.60 -3.62 10.30
CA THR A 31 -20.29 -4.81 9.75
C THR A 31 -19.85 -5.12 8.32
N SER A 32 -19.38 -4.13 7.57
CA SER A 32 -18.64 -4.31 6.33
C SER A 32 -17.48 -3.34 6.26
N PHE A 33 -16.34 -3.80 5.75
CA PHE A 33 -15.17 -2.95 5.58
C PHE A 33 -14.35 -3.44 4.39
N ALA A 34 -14.07 -2.53 3.46
CA ALA A 34 -13.16 -2.74 2.36
C ALA A 34 -12.29 -1.50 2.14
N ASN A 35 -11.00 -1.70 1.91
CA ASN A 35 -10.07 -0.63 1.57
C ASN A 35 -9.49 -0.85 0.19
N THR A 36 -9.48 0.20 -0.62
CA THR A 36 -8.91 0.21 -1.96
C THR A 36 -7.67 1.09 -1.97
N ARG A 37 -6.55 0.53 -2.42
CA ARG A 37 -5.35 1.25 -2.79
C ARG A 37 -5.35 1.50 -4.29
N THR A 38 -5.21 2.74 -4.71
CA THR A 38 -4.97 3.09 -6.11
C THR A 38 -3.63 3.78 -6.24
N THR A 39 -2.82 3.32 -7.19
CA THR A 39 -1.52 3.91 -7.51
C THR A 39 -1.60 4.55 -8.89
N THR A 40 -1.21 5.81 -8.97
CA THR A 40 -1.14 6.56 -10.23
C THR A 40 0.32 6.96 -10.45
N PRO A 41 0.98 6.49 -11.51
CA PRO A 41 2.29 6.99 -11.89
C PRO A 41 2.18 8.50 -12.15
N ALA A 42 3.02 9.30 -11.51
CA ALA A 42 3.16 10.70 -11.88
C ALA A 42 4.32 10.74 -12.90
N HIS A 43 3.99 10.53 -14.17
CA HIS A 43 5.01 10.54 -15.22
C HIS A 43 5.50 11.98 -15.43
N SER A 44 6.72 12.27 -14.97
CA SER A 44 7.60 13.25 -15.61
C SER A 44 8.86 12.52 -16.09
N GLU A 45 9.46 13.02 -17.18
CA GLU A 45 10.63 12.39 -17.82
C GLU A 45 11.85 12.26 -16.89
N GLU A 46 11.85 12.95 -15.75
CA GLU A 46 12.96 13.04 -14.79
C GLU A 46 12.63 12.48 -13.40
N ASN A 47 11.39 12.07 -13.13
CA ASN A 47 10.98 11.65 -11.77
C ASN A 47 10.04 10.44 -11.81
N TYR A 48 10.52 9.32 -11.28
CA TYR A 48 9.71 8.11 -11.09
C TYR A 48 8.98 8.17 -9.76
N ASN A 49 7.99 9.07 -9.63
CA ASN A 49 7.13 9.13 -8.46
C ASN A 49 5.75 8.52 -8.75
N CYS A 50 5.06 8.11 -7.69
CA CYS A 50 3.70 7.62 -7.78
C CYS A 50 2.84 8.27 -6.69
N LEU A 51 1.59 8.56 -7.05
CA LEU A 51 0.58 8.98 -6.10
C LEU A 51 -0.18 7.73 -5.63
N VAL A 52 -0.09 7.43 -4.33
CA VAL A 52 -0.90 6.38 -3.71
C VAL A 52 -2.10 7.02 -3.03
N LYS A 53 -3.30 6.57 -3.39
CA LYS A 53 -4.55 6.94 -2.75
C LYS A 53 -5.13 5.72 -2.04
N TRP A 54 -5.49 5.90 -0.77
CA TRP A 54 -6.30 4.95 -0.02
C TRP A 54 -7.74 5.46 0.11
N SER A 55 -8.70 4.57 -0.05
CA SER A 55 -10.11 4.83 0.27
C SER A 55 -10.71 3.65 1.01
N ALA A 56 -11.58 3.91 1.98
CA ALA A 56 -12.35 2.88 2.66
C ALA A 56 -13.84 3.00 2.30
N GLN A 57 -14.47 1.86 2.06
CA GLN A 57 -15.92 1.68 2.02
C GLN A 57 -16.29 0.86 3.24
N TYR A 58 -17.19 1.37 4.08
CA TYR A 58 -17.51 0.73 5.35
C TYR A 58 -18.95 0.96 5.74
N GLN A 59 -19.45 0.03 6.56
CA GLN A 59 -20.71 0.17 7.27
C GLN A 59 -20.43 0.01 8.76
N LYS A 60 -20.80 1.02 9.55
CA LYS A 60 -20.67 1.00 11.00
C LYS A 60 -21.63 -0.01 11.62
N ALA A 61 -21.23 -0.62 12.73
CA ALA A 61 -22.11 -1.49 13.52
C ALA A 61 -23.24 -0.71 14.20
N ASN A 62 -23.00 0.55 14.56
CA ASN A 62 -23.98 1.49 15.11
C ASN A 62 -23.52 2.94 14.92
N GLU A 63 -24.33 3.92 15.31
CA GLU A 63 -24.04 5.36 15.13
C GLU A 63 -22.88 5.89 15.98
N ASP A 64 -22.58 5.24 17.11
CA ASP A 64 -21.51 5.67 18.03
C ASP A 64 -20.11 5.29 17.52
N VAL A 65 -20.02 4.37 16.56
CA VAL A 65 -18.74 3.97 15.96
C VAL A 65 -18.16 5.16 15.16
N PRO A 66 -16.90 5.57 15.41
CA PRO A 66 -16.29 6.65 14.66
C PRO A 66 -15.96 6.24 13.21
N ASP A 67 -15.66 7.22 12.38
CA ASP A 67 -15.08 6.94 11.06
C ASP A 67 -13.69 6.29 11.22
N PRO A 68 -13.26 5.42 10.28
CA PRO A 68 -12.04 4.62 10.42
C PRO A 68 -10.76 5.44 10.16
N THR A 69 -10.73 6.71 10.54
CA THR A 69 -9.62 7.65 10.30
C THR A 69 -8.32 7.13 10.91
N TYR A 70 -8.39 6.48 12.08
CA TYR A 70 -7.22 5.85 12.70
C TYR A 70 -6.64 4.73 11.82
N PHE A 71 -7.49 3.84 11.29
CA PHE A 71 -7.05 2.77 10.39
C PHE A 71 -6.48 3.33 9.08
N MET A 72 -7.11 4.37 8.52
CA MET A 72 -6.59 5.07 7.33
C MET A 72 -5.22 5.69 7.58
N LYS A 73 -4.97 6.20 8.79
CA LYS A 73 -3.67 6.74 9.18
C LYS A 73 -2.59 5.64 9.26
N ILE A 74 -2.93 4.48 9.81
CA ILE A 74 -2.02 3.31 9.81
C ILE A 74 -1.64 2.92 8.38
N LEU A 75 -2.61 2.85 7.46
CA LEU A 75 -2.33 2.51 6.05
C LEU A 75 -1.41 3.54 5.38
N GLU A 76 -1.62 4.83 5.68
CA GLU A 76 -0.75 5.91 5.20
C GLU A 76 0.69 5.74 5.72
N ASP A 77 0.86 5.57 7.02
CA ASP A 77 2.17 5.46 7.66
C ASP A 77 2.90 4.18 7.22
N PHE A 78 2.18 3.06 7.11
CA PHE A 78 2.70 1.82 6.54
C PHE A 78 3.21 2.00 5.10
N THR A 79 2.44 2.72 4.27
CA THR A 79 2.83 2.97 2.88
C THR A 79 4.08 3.85 2.79
N LYS A 80 4.20 4.87 3.65
CA LYS A 80 5.38 5.75 3.73
C LYS A 80 6.63 5.00 4.19
N GLU A 81 6.48 4.10 5.16
CA GLU A 81 7.59 3.27 5.64
C GLU A 81 8.05 2.29 4.55
N LEU A 82 7.10 1.66 3.86
CA LEU A 82 7.39 0.77 2.73
C LEU A 82 8.15 1.49 1.61
N ASP A 83 7.71 2.69 1.22
CA ASP A 83 8.38 3.52 0.22
C ASP A 83 9.82 3.85 0.62
N THR A 84 10.01 4.30 1.86
CA THR A 84 11.34 4.60 2.43
C THR A 84 12.27 3.38 2.40
N ASN A 85 11.76 2.21 2.76
CA ASN A 85 12.56 0.98 2.80
C ASN A 85 12.86 0.42 1.41
N LEU A 86 11.91 0.50 0.47
CA LEU A 86 12.14 0.15 -0.93
C LEU A 86 13.23 1.06 -1.53
N LEU A 87 13.16 2.38 -1.32
CA LEU A 87 14.17 3.34 -1.77
C LEU A 87 15.57 3.00 -1.24
N LYS A 88 15.68 2.65 0.05
CA LYS A 88 16.96 2.21 0.65
C LYS A 88 17.51 0.97 -0.03
N GLU A 89 16.67 -0.03 -0.32
CA GLU A 89 17.11 -1.25 -1.01
C GLU A 89 17.54 -0.99 -2.46
N TYR A 90 16.84 -0.11 -3.19
CA TYR A 90 17.28 0.32 -4.52
C TYR A 90 18.63 1.04 -4.47
N LEU A 91 18.83 1.95 -3.52
CA LEU A 91 20.10 2.68 -3.36
C LEU A 91 21.26 1.73 -3.01
N LYS A 92 21.05 0.78 -2.09
CA LYS A 92 22.06 -0.24 -1.77
C LYS A 92 22.49 -1.04 -3.00
N ARG A 93 21.51 -1.50 -3.81
CA ARG A 93 21.79 -2.25 -5.04
C ARG A 93 22.54 -1.41 -6.06
N TRP A 94 22.20 -0.13 -6.20
CA TRP A 94 22.88 0.80 -7.10
C TRP A 94 24.33 1.07 -6.71
N ILE A 95 24.62 1.23 -5.42
CA ILE A 95 25.99 1.42 -4.91
C ILE A 95 26.84 0.17 -5.22
N ILE A 96 26.33 -1.01 -4.91
CA ILE A 96 27.02 -2.28 -5.21
C ILE A 96 27.30 -2.42 -6.72
N TYR A 97 26.35 -2.03 -7.57
CA TYR A 97 26.52 -2.09 -9.02
C TYR A 97 27.61 -1.13 -9.53
N GLN A 98 27.65 0.11 -9.03
CA GLN A 98 28.71 1.07 -9.36
C GLN A 98 30.07 0.56 -8.88
N ASP A 99 30.19 0.11 -7.63
CA ASP A 99 31.45 -0.37 -7.06
C ASP A 99 32.02 -1.54 -7.87
N ASN A 100 31.18 -2.49 -8.31
CA ASN A 100 31.61 -3.60 -9.17
C ASN A 100 32.08 -3.12 -10.56
N LEU A 101 31.44 -2.09 -11.14
CA LEU A 101 31.84 -1.51 -12.42
C LEU A 101 33.19 -0.76 -12.36
N TYR A 102 33.55 -0.20 -11.20
CA TYR A 102 34.86 0.44 -11.01
C TYR A 102 35.98 -0.55 -10.70
N ILE A 103 35.67 -1.73 -10.16
CA ILE A 103 36.65 -2.80 -9.91
C ILE A 103 37.02 -3.56 -11.20
N GLU A 104 36.13 -3.61 -12.19
CA GLU A 104 36.37 -4.26 -13.49
C GLU A 104 37.11 -3.37 -14.54
N ARG A 105 37.66 -2.22 -14.13
CA ARG A 105 38.45 -1.31 -15.00
C ARG A 105 39.93 -1.27 -14.68
#